data_AF-A0A3N7IRD2-F1
#
_entry.id   AF-A0A3N7IRD2-F1
#
_cell.length_a   1.000
_cell.length_b   1.000
_cell.length_c   1.000
_cell.angle_alpha   90.00
_cell.angle_beta   90.00
_cell.angle_gamma   90.00
#
_symmetry.space_group_name_H-M   'P 1'
#
loop_
_entity.id
_entity.type
_entity.pdbx_description
1 polymer ?
#
loop_
_entity_poly.entity_id
_entity_poly.type
_entity_poly.pdbx_seq_one_letter_code
_entity_poly.pdbx_strand_id
1 'polypeptide(L)'
;MHGLYERRRYGLGASELVFTQARPARAARRKFRQAIARNLGPALLVMAVALGSVVIVQLVQPVSAQTATGARTLSAEGFPDVRLIAGDGGAMQLSGYVDDPKALARLQRWLQKSPGLGTARVQVRVGTELAARVQEALSDAALTVDYTGGGTVRIQGSSESTALRDQLHRLTLDLAGVVKVDNRVAFIEPAEAAPREHVLPVRIVDVVPGENGSFSNGSGARYFVGGVLPDGAEVVAIRKDGIEFSVAGRAVIYPLK
;
A
#
# COMPACT_ATOMS: atom_id res chain seq x y z
N MET A 1 23.55 42.80 -3.36
CA MET A 1 25.00 42.55 -3.24
C MET A 1 25.28 42.30 -1.76
N HIS A 2 25.39 41.05 -1.32
CA HIS A 2 26.59 40.18 -1.30
C HIS A 2 27.68 40.62 -0.31
N GLY A 3 28.06 39.69 0.60
CA GLY A 3 29.31 39.71 1.38
C GLY A 3 29.08 39.41 2.86
N LEU A 4 29.00 38.15 3.32
CA LEU A 4 30.07 37.16 3.58
C LEU A 4 30.81 37.38 4.93
N TYR A 5 30.68 36.37 5.83
CA TYR A 5 31.64 35.83 6.82
C TYR A 5 32.16 36.80 7.92
N GLU A 6 32.34 36.44 9.20
CA GLU A 6 33.20 35.36 9.66
C GLU A 6 33.08 35.09 11.19
N ARG A 7 33.24 33.80 11.55
CA ARG A 7 33.88 33.20 12.74
C ARG A 7 33.55 33.68 14.17
N ARG A 8 32.85 32.78 14.88
CA ARG A 8 32.96 32.58 16.33
C ARG A 8 34.29 31.88 16.69
N ARG A 9 34.90 32.28 17.80
CA ARG A 9 35.86 31.49 18.59
C ARG A 9 35.51 31.55 20.09
N TYR A 10 35.96 30.51 20.81
CA TYR A 10 36.08 30.34 22.27
C TYR A 10 34.77 30.00 23.02
N GLY A 11 34.70 29.06 23.96
CA GLY A 11 35.66 28.12 24.57
C GLY A 11 34.94 26.78 24.86
N LEU A 12 35.57 25.62 24.98
CA LEU A 12 36.58 25.19 25.96
C LEU A 12 36.12 25.30 27.42
N GLY A 13 35.47 24.23 27.87
CA GLY A 13 35.49 23.64 29.22
C GLY A 13 35.04 22.19 29.03
N ALA A 14 35.89 21.15 29.11
CA ALA A 14 36.53 20.63 30.33
C ALA A 14 35.47 20.43 31.42
N SER A 15 35.14 19.23 31.89
CA SER A 15 36.06 18.16 32.29
C SER A 15 35.34 16.81 32.48
N GLU A 16 36.16 15.74 32.44
CA GLU A 16 36.10 14.58 33.35
C GLU A 16 34.96 13.54 33.18
N LEU A 17 35.15 12.21 33.19
CA LEU A 17 36.25 11.30 33.54
C LEU A 17 36.19 10.05 32.62
N VAL A 18 37.29 9.62 31.97
CA VAL A 18 38.30 8.63 32.40
C VAL A 18 37.77 7.19 32.61
N PHE A 19 38.25 6.29 31.73
CA PHE A 19 38.79 4.92 31.91
C PHE A 19 38.40 4.06 30.69
N THR A 20 39.22 3.91 29.63
CA THR A 20 40.53 3.23 29.51
C THR A 20 40.44 1.69 29.53
N GLN A 21 41.01 1.11 28.46
CA GLN A 21 41.40 -0.28 28.18
C GLN A 21 40.33 -1.17 27.50
N ALA A 22 40.65 -2.00 26.50
CA ALA A 22 41.83 -2.17 25.65
C ALA A 22 41.41 -3.04 24.45
N ARG A 23 42.04 -2.82 23.28
CA ARG A 23 42.04 -3.74 22.13
C ARG A 23 42.88 -4.99 22.47
N PRO A 24 42.64 -6.15 21.82
CA PRO A 24 43.32 -6.48 20.55
C PRO A 24 42.36 -7.12 19.53
N ALA A 25 42.38 -6.79 18.25
CA ALA A 25 43.35 -7.17 17.21
C ALA A 25 43.31 -8.66 16.78
N ARG A 26 42.87 -8.82 15.52
CA ARG A 26 43.36 -9.75 14.48
C ARG A 26 42.96 -11.23 14.50
N ALA A 27 42.85 -11.68 13.24
CA ALA A 27 43.07 -13.01 12.69
C ALA A 27 41.89 -13.99 12.80
N ALA A 28 41.32 -14.58 11.75
CA ALA A 28 41.77 -15.11 10.46
C ALA A 28 41.41 -16.62 10.43
N ARG A 29 41.24 -17.14 9.21
CA ARG A 29 41.25 -18.58 8.81
C ARG A 29 39.93 -19.31 9.07
N ARG A 30 39.16 -19.71 8.04
CA ARG A 30 39.48 -20.68 6.96
C ARG A 30 39.99 -22.01 7.55
N LYS A 31 39.13 -23.04 7.56
CA LYS A 31 39.39 -24.36 6.96
C LYS A 31 38.39 -25.43 7.46
N PHE A 32 37.94 -26.24 6.50
CA PHE A 32 37.77 -27.69 6.56
C PHE A 32 37.02 -28.31 7.74
N ARG A 33 35.90 -28.97 7.43
CA ARG A 33 35.77 -30.41 7.69
C ARG A 33 35.04 -31.10 6.54
N GLN A 34 35.84 -31.74 5.68
CA GLN A 34 35.46 -32.90 4.87
C GLN A 34 35.62 -34.18 5.71
N ALA A 35 34.92 -35.23 5.27
CA ALA A 35 34.93 -36.62 5.73
C ALA A 35 34.20 -36.83 7.07
N ILE A 36 33.27 -37.77 7.20
CA ILE A 36 33.44 -39.18 6.87
C ILE A 36 32.16 -39.73 6.24
N ALA A 37 32.33 -40.27 5.03
CA ALA A 37 31.47 -41.32 4.51
C ALA A 37 32.03 -42.69 4.96
N ARG A 38 31.12 -43.67 5.00
CA ARG A 38 31.29 -45.09 4.65
C ARG A 38 31.30 -46.12 5.80
N ASN A 39 30.45 -47.13 5.58
CA ASN A 39 30.51 -48.55 6.02
C ASN A 39 30.01 -48.91 7.43
N LEU A 40 28.83 -49.52 7.54
CA LEU A 40 28.61 -50.98 7.54
C LEU A 40 27.14 -51.30 7.86
N GLY A 41 26.59 -52.29 7.17
CA GLY A 41 25.19 -52.72 7.26
C GLY A 41 24.87 -53.63 8.45
N PRO A 42 23.88 -54.53 8.30
CA PRO A 42 22.69 -54.57 9.13
C PRO A 42 22.73 -55.68 10.19
N ALA A 43 22.08 -55.46 11.33
CA ALA A 43 21.74 -56.56 12.24
C ALA A 43 20.41 -56.27 12.95
N LEU A 44 19.40 -57.01 12.51
CA LEU A 44 18.19 -57.35 13.28
C LEU A 44 18.59 -57.85 14.66
N LEU A 45 17.95 -57.32 15.71
CA LEU A 45 17.72 -58.09 16.92
C LEU A 45 16.33 -57.75 17.47
N VAL A 46 15.38 -58.62 17.12
CA VAL A 46 14.10 -58.78 17.82
C VAL A 46 14.37 -59.71 19.00
N MET A 47 14.13 -59.22 20.22
CA MET A 47 13.98 -60.04 21.42
C MET A 47 12.93 -59.38 22.30
N ALA A 48 11.81 -60.07 22.47
CA ALA A 48 10.69 -59.69 23.31
C ALA A 48 10.64 -60.62 24.51
N VAL A 49 10.64 -60.08 25.75
CA VAL A 49 9.99 -60.61 26.99
C VAL A 49 9.93 -59.40 27.95
N ALA A 50 8.81 -58.69 28.04
CA ALA A 50 7.66 -58.88 28.95
C ALA A 50 7.94 -58.53 30.42
N LEU A 51 7.37 -57.41 30.87
CA LEU A 51 6.63 -57.17 32.13
C LEU A 51 6.84 -55.74 32.65
N GLY A 52 5.73 -55.00 32.77
CA GLY A 52 5.63 -53.84 33.65
C GLY A 52 6.08 -52.51 33.07
N SER A 53 5.34 -51.98 32.09
CA SER A 53 5.32 -50.54 31.83
C SER A 53 3.98 -50.20 31.19
N VAL A 54 3.24 -49.30 31.82
CA VAL A 54 2.12 -48.61 31.17
C VAL A 54 2.70 -47.99 29.91
N VAL A 55 2.42 -48.58 28.75
CA VAL A 55 2.65 -47.93 27.48
C VAL A 55 1.63 -46.80 27.45
N ILE A 56 2.03 -45.63 27.93
CA ILE A 56 1.44 -44.39 27.45
C ILE A 56 1.81 -44.42 25.97
N VAL A 57 0.88 -44.93 25.15
CA VAL A 57 0.89 -44.68 23.72
C VAL A 57 0.67 -43.17 23.64
N GLN A 58 1.75 -42.40 23.75
CA GLN A 58 1.76 -41.09 23.17
C GLN A 58 1.61 -41.38 21.69
N LEU A 59 0.36 -41.28 21.23
CA LEU A 59 0.06 -41.06 19.83
C LEU A 59 0.88 -39.82 19.47
N VAL A 60 2.11 -40.03 19.00
CA VAL A 60 2.90 -39.02 18.32
C VAL A 60 2.12 -38.80 17.05
N GLN A 61 1.09 -37.97 17.16
CA GLN A 61 0.29 -37.59 16.02
C GLN A 61 1.27 -36.95 15.05
N PRO A 62 1.26 -37.34 13.78
CA PRO A 62 2.09 -36.67 12.79
C PRO A 62 1.76 -35.17 12.87
N VAL A 63 2.76 -34.31 12.75
CA VAL A 63 2.63 -32.86 12.92
C VAL A 63 1.45 -32.30 12.10
N SER A 64 1.15 -32.90 10.94
CA SER A 64 -0.01 -32.63 10.09
C SER A 64 -1.38 -32.90 10.75
N ALA A 65 -1.52 -33.95 11.55
CA ALA A 65 -2.74 -34.24 12.32
C ALA A 65 -2.93 -33.26 13.50
N GLN A 66 -1.83 -32.84 14.13
CA GLN A 66 -1.86 -31.82 15.19
C GLN A 66 -2.22 -30.44 14.64
N THR A 67 -1.71 -30.07 13.47
CA THR A 67 -2.06 -28.81 12.80
C THR A 67 -3.51 -28.78 12.30
N ALA A 68 -4.04 -29.90 11.79
CA ALA A 68 -5.43 -29.99 11.33
C ALA A 68 -6.43 -29.94 12.50
N THR A 69 -6.12 -30.64 13.59
CA THR A 69 -6.92 -30.60 14.83
C THR A 69 -6.85 -29.21 15.45
N GLY A 70 -5.65 -28.63 15.55
CA GLY A 70 -5.45 -27.26 16.05
C GLY A 70 -6.19 -26.20 15.25
N ALA A 71 -6.21 -26.30 13.91
CA ALA A 71 -6.93 -25.38 13.04
C ALA A 71 -8.45 -25.42 13.26
N ARG A 72 -9.03 -26.62 13.48
CA ARG A 72 -10.46 -26.77 13.80
C ARG A 72 -10.79 -26.16 15.16
N THR A 73 -9.96 -26.41 16.17
CA THR A 73 -10.16 -25.84 17.51
C THR A 73 -10.05 -24.31 17.49
N LEU A 74 -9.05 -23.75 16.81
CA LEU A 74 -8.90 -22.29 16.66
C LEU A 74 -10.12 -21.66 15.99
N SER A 75 -10.63 -22.28 14.93
CA SER A 75 -11.83 -21.80 14.25
C SER A 75 -13.07 -21.85 15.16
N ALA A 76 -13.25 -22.92 15.93
CA ALA A 76 -14.36 -23.07 16.88
C ALA A 76 -14.31 -22.04 18.03
N GLU A 77 -13.12 -21.62 18.43
CA GLU A 77 -12.89 -20.59 19.45
C GLU A 77 -13.01 -19.15 18.88
N GLY A 78 -13.35 -19.02 17.60
CA GLY A 78 -13.55 -17.74 16.93
C GLY A 78 -12.24 -17.08 16.47
N PHE A 79 -11.27 -17.89 16.04
CA PHE A 79 -10.02 -17.45 15.40
C PHE A 79 -9.84 -18.12 14.03
N PRO A 80 -10.76 -17.92 13.07
CA PRO A 80 -10.78 -18.64 11.79
C PRO A 80 -9.56 -18.35 10.89
N ASP A 81 -8.93 -17.18 11.07
CA ASP A 81 -7.78 -16.74 10.28
C ASP A 81 -6.43 -17.02 10.94
N VAL A 82 -6.42 -17.74 12.06
CA VAL A 82 -5.21 -18.17 12.76
C VAL A 82 -4.99 -19.65 12.52
N ARG A 83 -3.76 -20.01 12.13
CA ARG A 83 -3.37 -21.40 11.91
C ARG A 83 -2.23 -21.78 12.83
N LEU A 84 -2.25 -23.03 13.26
CA LEU A 84 -1.11 -23.68 13.90
C LEU A 84 -0.21 -24.25 12.81
N ILE A 85 1.07 -23.88 12.82
CA ILE A 85 2.11 -24.36 11.91
C ILE A 85 3.28 -24.90 12.72
N ALA A 86 4.07 -25.78 12.11
CA ALA A 86 5.35 -26.19 12.67
C ALA A 86 6.34 -25.03 12.52
N GLY A 87 6.84 -24.53 13.64
CA GLY A 87 7.94 -23.57 13.70
C GLY A 87 9.30 -24.27 13.72
N ASP A 88 10.34 -23.45 13.77
CA ASP A 88 11.73 -23.93 13.78
C ASP A 88 12.00 -24.82 14.99
N GLY A 89 12.73 -25.92 14.79
CA GLY A 89 13.12 -26.84 15.86
C GLY A 89 11.97 -27.69 16.43
N GLY A 90 10.84 -27.79 15.73
CA GLY A 90 9.68 -28.61 16.16
C GLY A 90 8.77 -27.93 17.17
N ALA A 91 9.02 -26.66 17.50
CA ALA A 91 8.11 -25.85 18.30
C ALA A 91 6.86 -25.49 17.49
N MET A 92 5.69 -25.49 18.12
CA MET A 92 4.47 -25.02 17.46
C MET A 92 4.45 -23.50 17.34
N GLN A 93 3.93 -22.99 16.23
CA GLN A 93 3.78 -21.55 16.00
C GLN A 93 2.37 -21.25 15.50
N LEU A 94 1.80 -20.16 15.98
CA LEU A 94 0.53 -19.61 15.51
C LEU A 94 0.83 -18.50 14.53
N SER A 95 0.24 -18.56 13.34
CA SER A 95 0.40 -17.55 12.30
C SER A 95 -0.94 -17.20 11.68
N GLY A 96 -1.11 -15.94 11.30
CA GLY A 96 -2.32 -15.46 10.65
C GLY A 96 -2.75 -14.08 11.16
N TYR A 97 -4.07 -13.86 11.16
CA TYR A 97 -4.67 -12.57 11.47
C TYR A 97 -5.76 -12.70 12.55
N VAL A 98 -5.92 -11.65 13.33
CA VAL A 98 -7.08 -11.42 14.21
C VAL A 98 -7.64 -10.05 13.94
N ASP A 99 -8.93 -9.85 14.20
CA ASP A 99 -9.61 -8.61 13.83
C ASP A 99 -9.03 -7.39 14.58
N ASP A 100 -8.93 -7.49 15.91
CA ASP A 100 -8.57 -6.37 16.77
C ASP A 100 -7.64 -6.79 17.94
N PRO A 101 -7.09 -5.82 18.71
CA PRO A 101 -6.22 -6.12 19.84
C PRO A 101 -6.90 -6.91 20.98
N LYS A 102 -8.23 -6.79 21.14
CA LYS A 102 -8.99 -7.55 22.14
C LYS A 102 -9.07 -9.03 21.74
N ALA A 103 -9.23 -9.32 20.45
CA ALA A 103 -9.18 -10.67 19.90
C ALA A 103 -7.78 -11.29 20.09
N LEU A 104 -6.70 -10.52 19.90
CA LEU A 104 -5.34 -10.98 20.20
C LEU A 104 -5.18 -11.35 21.69
N ALA A 105 -5.66 -10.49 22.60
CA ALA A 105 -5.63 -10.77 24.03
C ALA A 105 -6.48 -12.01 24.40
N ARG A 106 -7.63 -12.20 23.75
CA ARG A 106 -8.49 -13.38 23.91
C ARG A 106 -7.75 -14.65 23.45
N LEU A 107 -7.07 -14.61 22.31
CA LEU A 107 -6.25 -15.70 21.80
C LEU A 107 -5.13 -16.06 22.78
N GLN A 108 -4.39 -15.07 23.30
CA GLN A 108 -3.32 -15.31 24.27
C GLN A 108 -3.83 -15.95 25.56
N ARG A 109 -4.96 -15.50 26.11
CA ARG A 109 -5.58 -16.12 27.28
C ARG A 109 -6.05 -17.54 27.02
N TRP A 110 -6.57 -17.81 25.82
CA TRP A 110 -6.97 -19.16 25.43
C TRP A 110 -5.76 -20.10 25.33
N LEU A 111 -4.64 -19.63 24.76
CA LEU A 111 -3.40 -20.42 24.67
C LEU A 111 -2.85 -20.83 26.02
N GLN A 112 -2.87 -19.94 27.01
CA GLN A 112 -2.40 -20.23 28.37
C GLN A 112 -3.20 -21.35 29.06
N LYS A 113 -4.48 -21.50 28.69
CA LYS A 113 -5.38 -22.53 29.22
C LYS A 113 -5.38 -23.81 28.40
N SER A 114 -4.79 -23.77 27.21
CA SER A 114 -4.84 -24.86 26.24
C SER A 114 -3.70 -25.86 26.50
N PRO A 115 -4.01 -27.13 26.80
CA PRO A 115 -2.99 -28.17 27.00
C PRO A 115 -2.12 -28.33 25.75
N GLY A 116 -0.79 -28.27 25.91
CA GLY A 116 0.17 -28.51 24.81
C GLY A 116 0.38 -27.34 23.83
N LEU A 117 -0.38 -26.25 23.94
CA LEU A 117 -0.25 -25.06 23.07
C LEU A 117 0.27 -23.81 23.81
N GLY A 118 0.38 -23.83 25.14
CA GLY A 118 0.84 -22.70 25.94
C GLY A 118 2.29 -22.26 25.66
N THR A 119 3.11 -23.12 25.05
CA THR A 119 4.49 -22.81 24.63
C THR A 119 4.61 -22.40 23.16
N ALA A 120 3.49 -22.37 22.42
CA ALA A 120 3.50 -22.02 21.01
C ALA A 120 3.89 -20.55 20.80
N ARG A 121 4.75 -20.29 19.81
CA ARG A 121 5.14 -18.94 19.45
C ARG A 121 3.98 -18.23 18.74
N VAL A 122 3.60 -17.05 19.21
CA VAL A 122 2.51 -16.27 18.59
C VAL A 122 3.09 -15.29 17.57
N GLN A 123 2.82 -15.52 16.28
CA GLN A 123 3.15 -14.63 15.17
C GLN A 123 1.87 -14.24 14.40
N VAL A 124 0.94 -13.64 15.14
CA VAL A 124 -0.37 -13.20 14.64
C VAL A 124 -0.37 -11.69 14.48
N ARG A 125 -0.98 -11.20 13.40
CA ARG A 125 -1.11 -9.76 13.10
C ARG A 125 -2.52 -9.27 13.40
N VAL A 126 -2.64 -8.01 13.78
CA VAL A 126 -3.93 -7.37 14.06
C VAL A 126 -4.43 -6.65 12.80
N GLY A 127 -5.64 -7.00 12.35
CA GLY A 127 -6.27 -6.49 11.15
C GLY A 127 -6.53 -4.98 11.21
N THR A 128 -7.03 -4.46 12.34
CA THR A 128 -7.25 -3.01 12.52
C THR A 128 -5.95 -2.20 12.43
N GLU A 129 -4.82 -2.73 12.92
CA GLU A 129 -3.53 -2.06 12.80
C GLU A 129 -3.03 -2.05 11.35
N LEU A 130 -3.28 -3.13 10.61
CA LEU A 130 -2.99 -3.20 9.19
C LEU A 130 -3.82 -2.17 8.41
N ALA A 131 -5.13 -2.10 8.67
CA ALA A 131 -6.01 -1.11 8.04
C ALA A 131 -5.57 0.33 8.36
N ALA A 132 -5.20 0.62 9.61
CA ALA A 132 -4.68 1.94 10.00
C ALA A 132 -3.38 2.31 9.25
N ARG A 133 -2.44 1.38 9.10
CA ARG A 133 -1.21 1.60 8.32
C ARG A 133 -1.49 1.85 6.84
N VAL A 134 -2.47 1.13 6.27
CA VAL A 134 -2.89 1.34 4.88
C VAL A 134 -3.57 2.71 4.71
N GLN A 135 -4.43 3.11 5.64
CA GLN A 135 -5.03 4.45 5.66
C GLN A 135 -3.95 5.53 5.70
N GLU A 136 -2.96 5.38 6.58
CA GLU A 136 -1.83 6.31 6.69
C GLU A 136 -1.01 6.36 5.40
N ALA A 137 -0.72 5.21 4.79
CA ALA A 137 0.02 5.12 3.53
C ALA A 137 -0.72 5.77 2.35
N LEU A 138 -2.06 5.76 2.34
CA LEU A 138 -2.86 6.44 1.32
C LEU A 138 -2.97 7.94 1.58
N SER A 139 -2.98 8.37 2.85
CA SER A 139 -3.06 9.78 3.26
C SER A 139 -4.22 10.57 2.61
N ASP A 140 -5.30 9.87 2.25
CA ASP A 140 -6.49 10.47 1.63
C ASP A 140 -7.69 10.30 2.56
N ALA A 141 -8.28 11.43 2.97
CA ALA A 141 -9.41 11.47 3.90
C ALA A 141 -10.75 11.11 3.23
N ALA A 142 -10.84 11.16 1.90
CA ALA A 142 -12.02 10.74 1.15
C ALA A 142 -12.12 9.21 1.04
N LEU A 143 -11.06 8.50 1.40
CA LEU A 143 -11.01 7.05 1.45
C LEU A 143 -11.21 6.54 2.87
N THR A 144 -11.99 5.47 2.98
CA THR A 144 -12.11 4.65 4.18
C THR A 144 -11.43 3.31 3.94
N VAL A 145 -10.62 2.89 4.90
CA VAL A 145 -9.91 1.61 4.89
C VAL A 145 -10.34 0.76 6.06
N ASP A 146 -10.91 -0.41 5.77
CA ASP A 146 -11.44 -1.35 6.77
C ASP A 146 -10.81 -2.73 6.63
N TYR A 147 -10.54 -3.39 7.76
CA TYR A 147 -10.19 -4.82 7.75
C TYR A 147 -11.47 -5.66 7.70
N THR A 148 -11.51 -6.64 6.79
CA THR A 148 -12.71 -7.44 6.49
C THR A 148 -12.55 -8.92 6.80
N GLY A 149 -11.46 -9.31 7.48
CA GLY A 149 -11.13 -10.71 7.76
C GLY A 149 -10.24 -11.35 6.70
N GLY A 150 -9.66 -12.50 7.02
CA GLY A 150 -8.88 -13.33 6.09
C GLY A 150 -7.60 -12.69 5.56
N GLY A 151 -7.03 -11.71 6.26
CA GLY A 151 -5.94 -10.89 5.73
C GLY A 151 -6.38 -9.94 4.62
N THR A 152 -7.65 -9.56 4.57
CA THR A 152 -8.23 -8.70 3.53
C THR A 152 -8.53 -7.31 4.07
N VAL A 153 -8.04 -6.30 3.36
CA VAL A 153 -8.34 -4.89 3.61
C VAL A 153 -9.20 -4.36 2.47
N ARG A 154 -10.33 -3.75 2.80
CA ARG A 154 -11.20 -3.06 1.86
C ARG A 154 -10.87 -1.58 1.86
N ILE A 155 -10.76 -1.00 0.67
CA ILE A 155 -10.55 0.43 0.46
C ILE A 155 -11.75 0.94 -0.34
N GLN A 156 -12.45 1.93 0.18
CA GLN A 156 -13.68 2.46 -0.42
C GLN A 156 -13.75 3.99 -0.32
N GLY A 157 -14.43 4.62 -1.25
CA GLY A 157 -14.56 6.08 -1.32
C GLY A 157 -14.59 6.57 -2.76
N SER A 158 -14.47 7.88 -2.95
CA SER A 158 -14.34 8.49 -4.28
C SER A 158 -13.20 9.49 -4.31
N SER A 159 -12.50 9.57 -5.44
CA SER A 159 -11.41 10.54 -5.63
C SER A 159 -11.33 10.99 -7.08
N GLU A 160 -10.95 12.25 -7.28
CA GLU A 160 -10.66 12.83 -8.59
C GLU A 160 -9.16 12.74 -8.95
N SER A 161 -8.34 12.26 -8.01
CA SER A 161 -6.89 12.22 -8.14
C SER A 161 -6.43 11.04 -8.98
N THR A 162 -5.83 11.33 -10.14
CA THR A 162 -5.13 10.33 -10.96
C THR A 162 -3.89 9.79 -10.25
N ALA A 163 -3.20 10.59 -9.43
CA ALA A 163 -2.05 10.15 -8.65
C ALA A 163 -2.41 9.09 -7.60
N LEU A 164 -3.60 9.19 -7.01
CA LEU A 164 -4.12 8.20 -6.06
C LEU A 164 -4.35 6.84 -6.75
N ARG A 165 -4.80 6.85 -8.01
CA ARG A 165 -4.98 5.62 -8.81
C ARG A 165 -3.67 4.84 -8.93
N ASP A 166 -2.59 5.53 -9.27
CA ASP A 166 -1.24 4.93 -9.40
C ASP A 166 -0.68 4.48 -8.05
N GLN A 167 -0.96 5.24 -6.98
CA GLN A 167 -0.58 4.88 -5.61
C GLN A 167 -1.30 3.61 -5.15
N LEU A 168 -2.61 3.49 -5.37
CA LEU A 168 -3.40 2.30 -5.05
C LEU A 168 -2.93 1.08 -5.83
N HIS A 169 -2.57 1.26 -7.10
CA HIS A 169 -2.01 0.18 -7.91
C HIS A 169 -0.68 -0.33 -7.32
N ARG A 170 0.26 0.57 -7.01
CA ARG A 170 1.54 0.22 -6.37
C ARG A 170 1.35 -0.45 -5.02
N LEU A 171 0.50 0.11 -4.16
CA LEU A 171 0.18 -0.47 -2.86
C LEU A 171 -0.35 -1.91 -2.99
N THR A 172 -1.21 -2.16 -3.98
CA THR A 172 -1.76 -3.51 -4.22
C THR A 172 -0.68 -4.49 -4.63
N LEU A 173 0.29 -4.06 -5.43
CA LEU A 173 1.44 -4.87 -5.82
C LEU A 173 2.41 -5.13 -4.65
N ASP A 174 2.70 -4.11 -3.84
CA ASP A 174 3.61 -4.22 -2.69
C ASP A 174 3.05 -5.16 -1.62
N LEU A 175 1.72 -5.19 -1.47
CA LEU A 175 1.02 -6.05 -0.52
C LEU A 175 0.73 -7.46 -1.07
N ALA A 176 1.03 -7.71 -2.35
CA ALA A 176 0.73 -8.98 -3.01
C ALA A 176 1.38 -10.16 -2.28
N GLY A 177 0.58 -11.21 -2.04
CA GLY A 177 1.03 -12.42 -1.34
C GLY A 177 1.05 -12.32 0.19
N VAL A 178 0.87 -11.12 0.76
CA VAL A 178 0.84 -10.91 2.22
C VAL A 178 -0.55 -10.50 2.69
N VAL A 179 -1.20 -9.59 1.95
CA VAL A 179 -2.50 -9.01 2.27
C VAL A 179 -3.34 -8.95 0.99
N LYS A 180 -4.63 -9.25 1.09
CA LYS A 180 -5.59 -9.08 -0.02
C LYS A 180 -6.18 -7.67 0.04
N VAL A 181 -6.28 -7.01 -1.11
CA VAL A 181 -6.86 -5.67 -1.22
C VAL A 181 -8.17 -5.76 -2.01
N ASP A 182 -9.29 -5.43 -1.36
CA ASP A 182 -10.62 -5.26 -1.98
C ASP A 182 -10.80 -3.77 -2.32
N ASN A 183 -10.44 -3.38 -3.54
CA ASN A 183 -10.51 -1.99 -3.99
C ASN A 183 -11.92 -1.68 -4.54
N ARG A 184 -12.60 -0.73 -3.90
CA ARG A 184 -13.93 -0.20 -4.27
C ARG A 184 -13.92 1.32 -4.42
N VAL A 185 -12.78 1.90 -4.78
CA VAL A 185 -12.64 3.34 -4.98
C VAL A 185 -13.22 3.75 -6.33
N ALA A 186 -14.13 4.72 -6.32
CA ALA A 186 -14.67 5.34 -7.51
C ALA A 186 -13.77 6.52 -7.94
N PHE A 187 -13.19 6.45 -9.14
CA PHE A 187 -12.44 7.57 -9.68
C PHE A 187 -13.34 8.44 -10.55
N ILE A 188 -13.58 9.67 -10.12
CA ILE A 188 -14.37 10.65 -10.86
C ILE A 188 -13.40 11.41 -11.76
N GLU A 189 -13.68 11.48 -13.06
CA GLU A 189 -12.87 12.35 -13.94
C GLU A 189 -13.17 13.81 -13.59
N PRO A 190 -12.15 14.66 -13.39
CA PRO A 190 -12.40 16.08 -13.17
C PRO A 190 -13.15 16.61 -14.39
N ALA A 191 -14.35 17.16 -14.16
CA ALA A 191 -15.12 17.77 -15.21
C ALA A 191 -14.23 18.80 -15.92
N GLU A 192 -14.07 18.65 -17.23
CA GLU A 192 -13.29 19.57 -18.06
C GLU A 192 -13.79 20.98 -17.77
N ALA A 193 -12.91 21.83 -17.21
CA ALA A 193 -13.30 23.12 -16.70
C ALA A 193 -14.06 23.88 -17.79
N ALA A 194 -15.33 24.22 -17.52
CA ALA A 194 -16.16 24.98 -18.45
C ALA A 194 -15.36 26.19 -18.96
N PRO A 195 -15.40 26.50 -20.28
CA PRO A 195 -14.62 27.59 -20.84
C PRO A 195 -14.91 28.86 -20.05
N ARG A 196 -13.88 29.44 -19.41
CA ARG A 196 -13.99 30.78 -18.82
C ARG A 196 -14.39 31.71 -19.96
N GLU A 197 -15.48 32.46 -19.80
CA GLU A 197 -15.93 33.46 -20.78
C GLU A 197 -14.73 34.33 -21.20
N HIS A 198 -14.19 34.08 -22.39
CA HIS A 198 -13.15 34.91 -22.95
C HIS A 198 -13.82 36.17 -23.48
N VAL A 199 -13.54 37.31 -22.85
CA VAL A 199 -14.01 38.60 -23.33
C VAL A 199 -13.21 38.92 -24.58
N LEU A 200 -13.87 38.84 -25.74
CA LEU A 200 -13.25 39.22 -27.01
C LEU A 200 -12.82 40.69 -26.98
N PRO A 201 -11.68 41.05 -27.59
CA PRO A 201 -11.21 42.43 -27.68
C PRO A 201 -12.04 43.30 -28.63
N VAL A 202 -12.96 42.68 -29.38
CA VAL A 202 -13.82 43.35 -30.35
C VAL A 202 -15.28 43.20 -29.97
N ARG A 203 -16.03 44.30 -30.11
CA ARG A 203 -17.49 44.28 -30.02
C ARG A 203 -18.05 43.81 -31.36
N ILE A 204 -18.73 42.67 -31.36
CA ILE A 204 -19.46 42.16 -32.52
C ILE A 204 -20.75 42.97 -32.72
N VAL A 205 -21.02 43.40 -33.95
CA VAL A 205 -22.22 44.20 -34.30
C VAL A 205 -23.11 43.55 -35.34
N ASP A 206 -22.56 42.70 -36.21
CA ASP A 206 -23.32 41.99 -37.23
C ASP A 206 -22.71 40.61 -37.46
N VAL A 207 -23.55 39.60 -37.72
CA VAL A 207 -23.11 38.22 -37.96
C VAL A 207 -23.93 37.60 -39.09
N VAL A 208 -23.22 37.09 -40.08
CA VAL A 208 -23.73 36.23 -41.14
C VAL A 208 -23.24 34.81 -40.86
N PRO A 209 -24.09 33.90 -40.37
CA PRO A 209 -23.70 32.52 -40.10
C PRO A 209 -23.63 31.68 -41.38
N GLY A 210 -22.82 30.62 -41.37
CA GLY A 210 -22.74 29.64 -42.47
C GLY A 210 -21.29 29.33 -42.89
N GLU A 211 -21.14 28.52 -43.94
CA GLU A 211 -19.84 28.10 -44.48
C GLU A 211 -18.99 29.28 -44.96
N ASN A 212 -19.64 30.27 -45.58
CA ASN A 212 -19.03 31.58 -45.92
C ASN A 212 -19.39 32.65 -44.88
N GLY A 213 -19.49 32.23 -43.62
CA GLY A 213 -19.90 33.09 -42.54
C GLY A 213 -18.92 34.23 -42.31
N SER A 214 -19.43 35.34 -41.79
CA SER A 214 -18.61 36.51 -41.48
C SER A 214 -19.24 37.31 -40.36
N PHE A 215 -18.45 38.04 -39.58
CA PHE A 215 -18.97 39.03 -38.65
C PHE A 215 -18.27 40.37 -38.82
N SER A 216 -18.95 41.44 -38.43
CA SER A 216 -18.38 42.79 -38.41
C SER A 216 -18.20 43.25 -36.97
N ASN A 217 -17.11 43.96 -36.70
CA ASN A 217 -16.87 44.59 -35.41
C ASN A 217 -17.37 46.05 -35.37
N GLY A 218 -17.37 46.67 -34.19
CA GLY A 218 -17.81 48.06 -34.01
C GLY A 218 -17.01 49.11 -34.79
N SER A 219 -15.83 48.77 -35.34
CA SER A 219 -15.05 49.64 -36.23
C SER A 219 -15.34 49.42 -37.72
N GLY A 220 -16.27 48.52 -38.06
CA GLY A 220 -16.61 48.17 -39.45
C GLY A 220 -15.66 47.18 -40.11
N ALA A 221 -14.69 46.62 -39.39
CA ALA A 221 -13.82 45.57 -39.91
C ALA A 221 -14.59 44.24 -39.95
N ARG A 222 -14.45 43.51 -41.05
CA ARG A 222 -15.14 42.25 -41.31
C ARG A 222 -14.16 41.08 -41.23
N TYR A 223 -14.55 40.05 -40.49
CA TYR A 223 -13.76 38.84 -40.26
C TYR A 223 -14.51 37.62 -40.82
N PHE A 224 -13.73 36.64 -41.27
CA PHE A 224 -14.19 35.37 -41.84
C PHE A 224 -13.51 34.20 -41.11
N VAL A 225 -13.98 32.98 -41.33
CA VAL A 225 -13.29 31.77 -40.88
C VAL A 225 -11.84 31.76 -41.41
N GLY A 226 -10.89 31.42 -40.53
CA GLY A 226 -9.44 31.53 -40.75
C GLY A 226 -8.86 32.94 -40.53
N GLY A 227 -9.70 33.95 -40.26
CA GLY A 227 -9.25 35.30 -39.94
C GLY A 227 -8.69 35.40 -38.52
N VAL A 228 -7.70 36.27 -38.31
CA VAL A 228 -7.06 36.47 -36.99
C VAL A 228 -7.40 37.85 -36.44
N LEU A 229 -7.81 37.91 -35.17
CA LEU A 229 -8.13 39.13 -34.44
C LEU A 229 -6.85 39.82 -33.92
N PRO A 230 -6.93 41.10 -33.51
CA PRO A 230 -5.77 41.84 -32.99
C PRO A 230 -5.07 41.22 -31.77
N ASP A 231 -5.76 40.37 -31.00
CA ASP A 231 -5.22 39.63 -29.86
C ASP A 231 -4.60 38.27 -30.23
N GLY A 232 -4.64 37.91 -31.51
CA GLY A 232 -4.16 36.63 -32.02
C GLY A 232 -5.21 35.50 -31.98
N ALA A 233 -6.46 35.77 -31.61
CA ALA A 233 -7.52 34.78 -31.70
C ALA A 233 -7.88 34.49 -33.17
N GLU A 234 -7.89 33.23 -33.58
CA GLU A 234 -8.28 32.82 -34.93
C GLU A 234 -9.76 32.43 -34.98
N VAL A 235 -10.50 32.86 -36.00
CA VAL A 235 -11.91 32.50 -36.19
C VAL A 235 -12.00 31.09 -36.77
N VAL A 236 -12.54 30.14 -36.02
CA VAL A 236 -12.63 28.73 -36.43
C VAL A 236 -13.97 28.43 -37.10
N ALA A 237 -15.07 28.98 -36.57
CA ALA A 237 -16.40 28.76 -37.12
C ALA A 237 -17.35 29.93 -36.79
N ILE A 238 -18.28 30.22 -37.70
CA ILE A 238 -19.33 31.22 -37.49
C ILE A 238 -20.68 30.53 -37.66
N ARG A 239 -21.34 30.25 -36.54
CA ARG A 239 -22.60 29.51 -36.46
C ARG A 239 -23.73 30.43 -35.99
N LYS A 240 -24.96 29.90 -36.00
CA LYS A 240 -26.16 30.66 -35.58
C LYS A 240 -26.19 30.92 -34.07
N ASP A 241 -25.61 30.02 -33.29
CA ASP A 241 -25.58 29.99 -31.83
C ASP A 241 -24.32 30.65 -31.24
N GLY A 242 -23.26 30.79 -32.04
CA GLY A 242 -22.01 31.34 -31.57
C GLY A 242 -20.93 31.47 -32.64
N ILE A 243 -19.88 32.21 -32.30
CA ILE A 243 -18.64 32.27 -33.07
C ILE A 243 -17.56 31.53 -32.28
N GLU A 244 -16.91 30.57 -32.91
CA GLU A 244 -15.83 29.79 -32.34
C GLU A 244 -14.48 30.40 -32.69
N PHE A 245 -13.64 30.56 -31.67
CA PHE A 245 -12.29 31.09 -31.78
C PHE A 245 -11.26 30.08 -31.27
N SER A 246 -10.07 30.06 -31.87
CA SER A 246 -8.88 29.39 -31.35
C SER A 246 -7.96 30.42 -30.71
N VAL A 247 -7.74 30.31 -29.41
CA VAL A 247 -6.85 31.19 -28.64
C VAL A 247 -5.74 30.32 -28.05
N ALA A 248 -4.50 30.50 -28.51
CA ALA A 248 -3.35 29.68 -28.11
C ALA A 248 -3.61 28.16 -28.19
N GLY A 249 -4.33 27.72 -29.23
CA GLY A 249 -4.68 26.32 -29.46
C GLY A 249 -5.87 25.79 -28.65
N ARG A 250 -6.62 26.66 -27.96
CA ARG A 250 -7.85 26.30 -27.25
C ARG A 250 -9.07 26.88 -27.93
N ALA A 251 -10.09 26.06 -28.13
CA ALA A 251 -11.38 26.49 -28.66
C ALA A 251 -12.17 27.28 -27.60
N VAL A 252 -12.71 28.44 -27.99
CA VAL A 252 -13.57 29.28 -27.17
C VAL A 252 -14.78 29.70 -27.99
N ILE A 253 -15.98 29.50 -27.45
CA ILE A 253 -17.23 29.87 -28.12
C ILE A 253 -17.73 31.19 -27.54
N TYR A 254 -17.93 32.17 -28.41
CA TYR A 254 -18.62 33.40 -28.10
C TYR A 254 -20.11 33.25 -28.45
N PRO A 255 -21.01 33.18 -27.46
CA PRO A 255 -22.43 33.03 -27.73
C PRO A 255 -23.01 34.30 -28.35
N LEU A 256 -23.84 34.13 -29.37
CA LEU A 256 -24.62 35.23 -29.94
C LEU A 256 -25.96 35.28 -29.19
N LYS A 257 -26.28 36.44 -28.59
CA LYS A 257 -27.54 36.68 -27.88
C LYS A 257 -28.59 37.26 -28.82
#